data_AF-A0A3D6DVD9-F1
#
_entry.id   AF-A0A3D6DVD9-F1
#
_cell.length_a   1.000
_cell.length_b   1.000
_cell.length_c   1.000
_cell.angle_alpha   90.00
_cell.angle_beta   90.00
_cell.angle_gamma   90.00
#
_symmetry.space_group_name_H-M   'P 1'
#
loop_
_entity.id
_entity.type
_entity.pdbx_description
1 polymer ?
#
loop_
_entity_poly.entity_id
_entity_poly.type
_entity_poly.pdbx_seq_one_letter_code
_entity_poly.pdbx_strand_id
1 'polypeptide(L)' 'IMVSTWNRGTAPFTLQPLDRLAQLVVVPVLRMAFNVVEDFAASTRADGGFGSTGRA' A
#
# COMPACT_ATOMS: atom_id res chain seq x y z
N ILE A 1 -16.68 -0.95 11.03
CA ILE A 1 -15.64 -0.54 10.05
C ILE A 1 -15.76 0.96 9.92
N MET A 2 -14.66 1.69 10.08
CA MET A 2 -14.60 3.14 9.86
C MET A 2 -13.83 3.38 8.56
N VAL A 3 -14.20 4.43 7.80
CA VAL A 3 -13.48 4.81 6.57
C VAL A 3 -12.93 6.23 6.76
N SER A 4 -11.60 6.36 6.79
CA SER A 4 -10.94 7.67 6.81
C SER A 4 -10.99 8.27 5.41
N THR A 5 -11.63 9.43 5.27
CA THR A 5 -11.85 10.07 3.97
C THR A 5 -10.97 11.31 3.85
N TRP A 6 -10.32 11.47 2.69
CA TRP A 6 -9.56 12.66 2.37
C TRP A 6 -9.96 13.20 1.01
N ASN A 7 -10.49 14.42 0.99
CA ASN A 7 -10.71 15.17 -0.24
C ASN A 7 -9.41 15.91 -0.63
N ARG A 8 -8.80 15.51 -1.75
CA ARG A 8 -7.60 16.16 -2.33
C ARG A 8 -7.94 17.28 -3.32
N GLY A 9 -9.22 17.53 -3.56
CA GLY A 9 -9.69 18.60 -4.42
C GLY A 9 -9.66 19.96 -3.71
N THR A 10 -9.92 21.01 -4.48
CA THR A 10 -9.97 22.39 -4.00
C THR A 10 -11.38 22.86 -3.62
N ALA A 11 -12.41 22.07 -3.95
CA ALA A 11 -13.81 22.37 -3.65
C ALA A 11 -14.35 21.43 -2.56
N PRO A 12 -15.30 21.89 -1.72
CA PRO A 12 -16.01 21.02 -0.79
C PRO A 12 -16.74 19.88 -1.50
N PHE A 13 -16.80 18.72 -0.85
CA PHE A 13 -17.55 17.57 -1.32
C PHE A 13 -18.44 17.06 -0.19
N THR A 14 -19.75 16.99 -0.43
CA THR A 14 -20.72 16.53 0.56
C THR A 14 -21.05 15.06 0.29
N LEU A 15 -20.72 14.20 1.26
CA LEU A 15 -21.16 12.82 1.26
C LEU A 15 -22.59 12.72 1.82
N GLN A 16 -23.47 12.05 1.08
CA GLN A 16 -24.81 11.73 1.55
C GLN A 16 -24.84 10.35 2.22
N PRO A 17 -25.79 10.10 3.13
CA PRO A 17 -26.04 8.74 3.61
C PRO A 17 -26.25 7.78 2.44
N LEU A 18 -25.62 6.60 2.53
CA LEU A 18 -25.65 5.52 1.53
C LEU A 18 -24.82 5.75 0.25
N ASP A 19 -24.08 6.85 0.14
CA ASP A 19 -23.12 7.03 -0.96
C ASP A 19 -22.05 5.94 -0.95
N ARG A 20 -21.75 5.39 -2.13
CA ARG A 20 -20.65 4.43 -2.32
C ARG A 20 -19.35 5.21 -2.50
N LEU A 21 -18.52 5.23 -1.46
CA LEU A 21 -17.28 6.03 -1.41
C LEU A 21 -15.98 5.24 -1.22
N ALA A 22 -16.06 3.93 -0.92
CA ALA A 22 -14.92 3.04 -0.77
C ALA A 22 -15.32 1.58 -1.03
N GLN A 23 -14.33 0.69 -1.11
CA GLN A 23 -14.53 -0.75 -1.28
C GLN A 23 -13.68 -1.54 -0.28
N LEU A 24 -14.18 -2.69 0.16
CA LEU A 24 -13.46 -3.65 0.98
C LEU A 24 -13.00 -4.82 0.11
N VAL A 25 -11.69 -5.08 0.10
CA VAL A 25 -11.10 -6.24 -0.58
C VAL A 25 -10.50 -7.16 0.47
N VAL A 26 -10.86 -8.45 0.42
CA VAL A 26 -10.36 -9.48 1.34
C VAL A 26 -9.35 -10.34 0.61
N VAL A 27 -8.10 -10.35 1.08
CA VAL A 27 -7.00 -11.14 0.51
C VAL A 27 -6.31 -11.98 1.59
N PRO A 28 -5.78 -13.17 1.27
CA PRO A 28 -5.03 -13.97 2.23
C PRO A 28 -3.74 -13.25 2.62
N VAL A 29 -3.37 -13.36 3.90
CA VAL A 29 -2.10 -12.83 4.43
C VAL A 29 -1.37 -13.91 5.20
N LEU A 30 -0.04 -13.95 5.04
CA LEU A 30 0.83 -14.82 5.81
C LEU A 30 1.26 -14.12 7.10
N ARG A 31 1.29 -14.84 8.22
CA ARG A 31 1.87 -14.37 9.48
C ARG A 31 3.23 -15.01 9.65
N MET A 32 4.27 -14.18 9.68
CA MET A 32 5.66 -14.64 9.77
C MET A 32 6.29 -14.22 11.10
N ALA A 33 7.25 -15.01 11.56
CA ALA A 33 8.16 -14.64 12.62
C ALA A 33 9.48 -14.14 12.01
N PHE A 34 10.14 -13.19 12.67
CA PHE A 34 11.47 -12.76 12.25
C PHE A 34 12.50 -13.85 12.55
N ASN A 35 13.40 -14.09 11.59
CA ASN A 35 14.62 -14.87 11.77
C ASN A 35 15.81 -13.92 11.56
N VAL A 36 16.54 -13.61 12.63
CA VAL A 36 17.67 -12.68 12.57
C VAL A 36 18.88 -13.42 12.00
N VAL A 37 19.54 -12.84 10.99
CA VAL A 37 20.73 -13.37 10.32
C VAL A 37 21.79 -12.28 10.23
N GLU A 38 23.06 -12.69 10.11
CA GLU A 38 24.17 -11.75 9.93
C GLU A 38 24.14 -11.10 8.53
N ASP A 39 23.87 -11.90 7.48
CA ASP A 39 23.85 -11.44 6.09
C ASP A 39 22.71 -12.07 5.26
N PHE A 40 22.26 -11.34 4.24
CA PHE A 40 21.29 -11.84 3.26
C PHE A 40 21.97 -12.49 2.05
N ALA A 41 21.31 -13.49 1.45
CA ALA A 41 21.75 -14.05 0.17
C ALA A 41 21.64 -13.00 -0.95
N ALA A 42 22.67 -12.89 -1.79
CA ALA A 42 22.68 -11.96 -2.91
C ALA A 42 21.59 -12.30 -3.95
N SER A 43 20.99 -11.28 -4.55
CA SER A 43 20.05 -11.41 -5.65
C SER A 43 20.37 -10.40 -6.76
N THR A 44 19.94 -10.66 -7.99
CA THR A 44 20.16 -9.75 -9.13
C THR A 44 19.61 -8.34 -8.89
N ARG A 45 18.54 -8.21 -8.09
CA ARG A 45 17.95 -6.92 -7.75
C ARG A 45 18.71 -6.20 -6.64
N ALA A 46 19.31 -6.94 -5.70
CA ALA A 46 19.99 -6.42 -4.51
C ALA A 46 19.18 -5.28 -3.84
N ASP A 47 19.81 -4.15 -3.56
CA ASP A 47 19.20 -2.99 -2.91
C ASP A 47 18.39 -2.09 -3.87
N GLY A 48 18.15 -2.54 -5.11
CA GLY A 48 17.45 -1.76 -6.13
C GLY A 48 15.98 -1.45 -5.78
N GLY A 49 15.70 -0.20 -5.42
CA GLY A 49 14.36 0.34 -5.16
C GLY A 49 14.03 1.56 -6.02
N PHE A 50 12.90 2.23 -5.75
CA PHE A 50 12.60 3.61 -6.18
C PHE A 50 12.86 3.95 -7.67
N GLY A 51 12.45 3.09 -8.60
CA GLY A 51 12.65 3.35 -10.02
C GLY A 51 14.08 3.08 -10.51
N SER A 52 14.83 2.22 -9.82
CA SER A 52 16.16 1.73 -10.22
C SER A 52 16.24 1.11 -11.62
N THR A 53 15.11 0.74 -12.21
CA THR A 53 15.02 0.27 -13.60
C THR A 53 14.94 1.40 -14.63
N GLY A 54 14.95 2.66 -14.19
CA GLY A 54 14.83 3.84 -15.03
C GLY A 54 13.42 4.08 -15.57
N ARG A 55 13.29 5.11 -16.41
CA ARG A 55 12.14 5.37 -17.28
C ARG A 55 12.65 5.34 -18.72
N ALA A 56 11.81 4.89 -19.66
CA ALA A 56 12.06 5.00 -21.09
C ALA A 56 11.69 6.39 -21.60
#